data_AF-A0A1H8IXW4-F1
#
_entry.id   AF-A0A1H8IXW4-F1
#
_cell.length_a   1.000
_cell.length_b   1.000
_cell.length_c   1.000
_cell.angle_alpha   90.00
_cell.angle_beta   90.00
_cell.angle_gamma   90.00
#
_symmetry.space_group_name_H-M   'P 1'
#
loop_
_entity.id
_entity.type
_entity.pdbx_description
1 polymer ?
#
loop_
_entity_poly.entity_id
_entity_poly.type
_entity_poly.pdbx_seq_one_letter_code
_entity_poly.pdbx_strand_id
1 'polypeptide(L)'
;MKVIVPALLGFLLSGITQAEPPHLRDRQTGKYLGNLSANPYDADSVNNPYGRYGSEYSQDSINNPYGQYGSPYSNDSANNPYATNPPTIYGNDGYDN
;
A
#
# COMPACT_ATOMS: atom_id res chain seq x y z
N MET A 1 -60.03 -17.99 -0.88
CA MET A 1 -58.57 -18.25 -1.09
C MET A 1 -57.83 -17.13 -0.34
N LYS A 2 -56.80 -17.37 0.48
CA LYS A 2 -55.42 -17.79 0.13
C LYS A 2 -54.81 -16.86 -0.93
N VAL A 3 -53.67 -16.16 -0.81
CA VAL A 3 -52.72 -15.74 0.26
C VAL A 3 -51.91 -14.53 -0.35
N ILE A 4 -51.08 -13.68 0.28
CA ILE A 4 -50.49 -13.51 1.64
C ILE A 4 -50.19 -11.99 1.87
N VAL A 5 -49.47 -11.57 2.93
CA VAL A 5 -49.03 -10.14 3.16
C VAL A 5 -47.49 -9.98 2.98
N PRO A 6 -46.90 -8.77 3.10
CA PRO A 6 -46.07 -8.15 2.06
C PRO A 6 -44.57 -8.48 2.11
N ALA A 7 -43.82 -8.06 1.08
CA ALA A 7 -42.35 -8.03 1.10
C ALA A 7 -41.79 -6.79 0.38
N LEU A 8 -41.53 -5.70 1.12
CA LEU A 8 -40.62 -4.64 0.67
C LEU A 8 -39.18 -5.16 0.81
N LEU A 9 -38.62 -5.72 -0.28
CA LEU A 9 -37.24 -6.18 -0.30
C LEU A 9 -36.29 -4.99 -0.54
N GLY A 10 -36.12 -4.16 0.48
CA GLY A 10 -35.14 -3.08 0.50
C GLY A 10 -33.72 -3.65 0.57
N PHE A 11 -33.09 -3.84 -0.59
CA PHE A 11 -31.71 -4.32 -0.67
C PHE A 11 -30.73 -3.22 -0.25
N LEU A 12 -30.47 -3.12 1.05
CA LEU A 12 -29.38 -2.32 1.61
C LEU A 12 -28.05 -2.93 1.16
N LEU A 13 -27.44 -2.36 0.11
CA LEU A 13 -26.04 -2.62 -0.20
C LEU A 13 -25.18 -1.98 0.89
N SER A 14 -24.83 -2.77 1.91
CA SER A 14 -23.75 -2.47 2.83
C SER A 14 -22.47 -2.31 2.04
N GLY A 15 -22.06 -1.06 1.77
CA GLY A 15 -20.80 -0.77 1.09
C GLY A 15 -19.64 -1.34 1.90
N ILE A 16 -18.90 -2.28 1.32
CA ILE A 16 -17.68 -2.80 1.95
C ILE A 16 -16.61 -1.70 1.88
N THR A 17 -16.54 -0.90 2.94
CA THR A 17 -15.42 0.00 3.16
C THR A 17 -14.19 -0.87 3.44
N GLN A 18 -13.38 -1.05 2.40
CA GLN A 18 -12.02 -1.55 2.54
C GLN A 18 -11.20 -0.37 3.04
N ALA A 19 -10.59 -0.50 4.22
CA ALA A 19 -9.64 0.50 4.72
C ALA A 19 -8.50 0.63 3.71
N GLU A 20 -8.15 1.86 3.35
CA GLU A 20 -7.05 2.13 2.43
C GLU A 20 -5.75 1.60 3.04
N PRO A 21 -4.96 0.79 2.31
CA PRO A 21 -3.77 0.14 2.87
C PRO A 21 -2.72 1.18 3.30
N PRO A 22 -2.02 0.98 4.43
CA PRO A 22 -0.90 1.84 4.81
C PRO A 22 0.14 1.93 3.69
N HIS A 23 0.77 3.09 3.52
CA HIS A 23 1.68 3.34 2.41
C HIS A 23 3.04 3.89 2.83
N LEU A 24 4.04 3.65 1.99
CA LEU A 24 5.40 4.11 2.20
C LEU A 24 5.60 5.51 1.58
N ARG A 25 6.33 6.37 2.29
CA ARG A 25 6.89 7.59 1.73
C ARG A 25 8.33 7.80 2.12
N ASP A 26 9.06 8.48 1.26
CA ASP A 26 10.31 9.15 1.59
C ASP A 26 10.03 10.23 2.65
N ARG A 27 10.69 10.12 3.81
CA ARG A 27 10.49 10.99 4.97
C ARG A 27 10.95 12.43 4.74
N GLN A 28 11.90 12.66 3.83
CA GLN A 28 12.42 14.00 3.51
C GLN A 28 11.66 14.65 2.36
N THR A 29 11.32 13.88 1.31
CA THR A 29 10.71 14.44 0.09
C THR A 29 9.19 14.27 0.04
N GLY A 30 8.60 13.47 0.92
CA GLY A 30 7.15 13.12 0.91
C GLY A 30 6.73 12.25 -0.27
N LYS A 31 7.68 11.84 -1.12
CA LYS A 31 7.47 11.02 -2.32
C LYS A 31 6.81 9.69 -1.96
N TYR A 32 5.75 9.34 -2.67
CA TYR A 32 5.04 8.08 -2.52
C TYR A 32 5.85 6.90 -3.09
N LEU A 33 5.93 5.81 -2.34
CA LEU A 33 6.74 4.62 -2.63
C LEU A 33 5.88 3.32 -2.60
N GLY A 34 4.59 3.44 -2.88
CA GLY A 34 3.65 2.33 -2.93
C GLY A 34 2.95 2.02 -1.60
N ASN A 35 1.92 1.18 -1.68
CA ASN A 35 1.13 0.73 -0.54
C ASN A 35 1.56 -0.68 -0.06
N LEU A 36 1.21 -1.01 1.18
CA LEU A 36 1.48 -2.31 1.82
C LEU A 36 0.33 -3.31 1.59
N SER A 37 -0.45 -3.17 0.51
CA SER A 37 -1.57 -4.05 0.18
C SER A 37 -1.10 -5.48 -0.07
N ALA A 38 -1.73 -6.45 0.59
CA ALA A 38 -1.46 -7.87 0.39
C ALA A 38 -1.95 -8.40 -0.99
N ASN A 39 -2.59 -7.57 -1.81
CA ASN A 39 -2.99 -7.91 -3.17
C ASN A 39 -1.81 -7.70 -4.16
N PRO A 40 -1.23 -8.75 -4.76
CA PRO A 40 -0.13 -8.61 -5.72
C PRO A 40 -0.58 -8.11 -7.10
N TYR A 41 -1.89 -7.92 -7.33
CA TYR A 41 -2.46 -7.35 -8.56
C TYR A 41 -2.83 -5.87 -8.42
N ASP A 42 -2.68 -5.29 -7.23
CA ASP A 42 -2.82 -3.86 -6.99
C ASP A 42 -1.64 -3.13 -7.68
N ALA A 43 -1.93 -2.10 -8.47
CA ALA A 43 -0.92 -1.36 -9.25
C ALA A 43 0.04 -0.57 -8.36
N ASP A 44 -0.41 -0.15 -7.17
CA ASP A 44 0.37 0.64 -6.23
C ASP A 44 1.05 -0.22 -5.15
N SER A 45 0.81 -1.53 -5.10
CA SER A 45 1.35 -2.41 -4.07
C SER A 45 2.85 -2.71 -4.23
N VAL A 46 3.58 -2.66 -3.11
CA VAL A 46 4.97 -3.16 -3.01
C VAL A 46 5.06 -4.69 -3.15
N ASN A 47 3.93 -5.41 -3.06
CA ASN A 47 3.85 -6.85 -3.28
C ASN A 47 3.56 -7.23 -4.75
N ASN A 48 3.43 -6.26 -5.66
CA ASN A 48 3.25 -6.49 -7.08
C ASN A 48 4.62 -6.50 -7.82
N PRO A 49 5.17 -7.67 -8.21
CA PRO A 49 6.50 -7.76 -8.83
C PRO A 49 6.56 -7.19 -10.26
N TYR A 50 5.40 -6.86 -10.85
CA TYR A 50 5.28 -6.18 -12.15
C TYR A 50 4.85 -4.70 -11.99
N GLY A 51 4.51 -4.28 -10.78
CA GLY A 51 4.05 -2.93 -10.43
C GLY A 51 5.20 -1.97 -10.16
N ARG A 52 4.91 -0.67 -10.22
CA ARG A 52 5.93 0.40 -10.09
C ARG A 52 6.69 0.36 -8.76
N TYR A 53 6.05 -0.06 -7.68
CA TYR A 53 6.61 0.02 -6.33
C TYR A 53 7.04 -1.34 -5.75
N GLY A 54 6.64 -2.45 -6.40
CA GLY A 54 7.03 -3.81 -6.01
C GLY A 54 8.00 -4.51 -6.96
N SER A 55 8.22 -4.02 -8.18
CA SER A 55 9.13 -4.67 -9.13
C SER A 55 10.60 -4.44 -8.80
N GLU A 56 11.42 -5.49 -8.87
CA GLU A 56 12.87 -5.45 -8.65
C GLU A 56 13.64 -4.58 -9.67
N TYR A 57 13.01 -4.21 -10.79
CA TYR A 57 13.60 -3.38 -11.85
C TYR A 57 13.26 -1.88 -11.76
N SER A 58 12.31 -1.49 -10.89
CA SER A 58 11.83 -0.11 -10.81
C SER A 58 12.72 0.76 -9.91
N GLN A 59 12.92 2.02 -10.29
CA GLN A 59 13.70 2.99 -9.49
C GLN A 59 12.97 3.42 -8.20
N ASP A 60 11.64 3.33 -8.18
CA ASP A 60 10.78 3.74 -7.05
C ASP A 60 10.42 2.58 -6.11
N SER A 61 10.97 1.39 -6.36
CA SER A 61 10.62 0.16 -5.64
C SER A 61 11.56 -0.12 -4.48
N ILE A 62 10.99 -0.49 -3.33
CA ILE A 62 11.74 -1.01 -2.18
C ILE A 62 12.31 -2.42 -2.41
N ASN A 63 11.88 -3.11 -3.45
CA ASN A 63 12.36 -4.45 -3.80
C ASN A 63 13.51 -4.43 -4.82
N ASN A 64 13.94 -3.25 -5.30
CA ASN A 64 15.06 -3.14 -6.23
C ASN A 64 16.41 -3.09 -5.46
N PRO A 65 17.24 -4.14 -5.48
CA PRO A 65 18.50 -4.18 -4.73
C PRO A 65 19.60 -3.24 -5.28
N TYR A 66 19.37 -2.63 -6.44
CA TYR A 66 20.22 -1.61 -7.07
C TYR A 66 19.57 -0.21 -7.04
N GLY A 67 18.33 -0.09 -6.56
CA GLY A 67 17.56 1.16 -6.52
C GLY A 67 17.73 1.93 -5.21
N GLN A 68 17.41 3.23 -5.23
CA GLN A 68 17.56 4.13 -4.09
C GLN A 68 16.81 3.64 -2.84
N TYR A 69 15.62 3.06 -3.00
CA TYR A 69 14.74 2.69 -1.89
C TYR A 69 14.83 1.22 -1.47
N GLY A 70 15.56 0.38 -2.23
CA GLY A 70 15.70 -1.05 -1.98
C GLY A 70 17.14 -1.57 -1.87
N SER A 71 18.16 -0.79 -2.22
CA SER A 71 19.55 -1.24 -2.15
C SER A 71 20.09 -1.27 -0.71
N PRO A 72 20.82 -2.31 -0.27
CA PRO A 72 21.36 -2.40 1.09
C PRO A 72 22.45 -1.36 1.40
N TYR A 73 22.87 -0.55 0.41
CA TYR A 73 23.90 0.49 0.56
C TYR A 73 23.37 1.93 0.53
N SER A 74 22.07 2.12 0.26
CA SER A 74 21.47 3.47 0.14
C SER A 74 21.01 4.00 1.50
N ASN A 75 21.14 5.30 1.72
CA ASN A 75 20.63 5.97 2.93
C ASN A 75 19.10 6.02 2.99
N ASP A 76 18.43 5.96 1.82
CA ASP A 76 16.97 6.09 1.67
C ASP A 76 16.26 4.72 1.58
N SER A 77 16.95 3.63 1.90
CA SER A 77 16.50 2.26 1.63
C SER A 77 15.80 1.61 2.83
N ALA A 78 14.72 0.88 2.54
CA ALA A 78 14.06 0.02 3.52
C ALA A 78 14.92 -1.21 3.91
N ASN A 79 15.86 -1.61 3.05
CA ASN A 79 16.67 -2.83 3.20
C ASN A 79 18.09 -2.57 3.74
N ASN A 80 18.45 -1.31 4.04
CA ASN A 80 19.72 -0.97 4.67
C ASN A 80 19.53 -0.79 6.19
N PRO A 81 20.09 -1.67 7.05
CA PRO A 81 19.97 -1.55 8.51
C PRO A 81 20.71 -0.32 9.09
N TYR A 82 21.50 0.38 8.28
CA TYR A 82 22.18 1.63 8.62
C TYR A 82 21.62 2.84 7.84
N ALA A 83 20.40 2.72 7.28
CA ALA A 83 19.72 3.82 6.59
C ALA A 83 19.54 5.03 7.52
N THR A 84 19.99 6.20 7.07
CA THR A 84 19.77 7.47 7.80
C THR A 84 18.44 8.15 7.43
N ASN A 85 17.80 7.72 6.34
CA ASN A 85 16.52 8.20 5.85
C ASN A 85 15.59 7.10 5.29
N PRO A 86 15.37 5.99 6.02
CA PRO A 86 14.52 4.89 5.54
C PRO A 86 13.08 5.36 5.24
N PRO A 87 12.35 4.69 4.33
CA PRO A 87 10.95 4.98 4.06
C PRO A 87 10.10 4.86 5.33
N THR A 88 9.19 5.81 5.53
CA THR A 88 8.27 5.84 6.66
C THR A 88 6.90 5.30 6.25
N ILE A 89 6.28 4.50 7.13
CA ILE A 89 4.92 3.98 6.95
C ILE A 89 3.92 5.03 7.42
N TYR A 90 2.93 5.31 6.59
CA TYR A 90 1.79 6.17 6.90
C TYR A 90 0.52 5.32 6.94
N GLY A 91 -0.15 5.32 8.09
CA GLY A 91 -1.44 4.64 8.28
C GLY A 91 -2.63 5.53 7.93
N ASN A 92 -3.82 4.92 7.91
CA ASN A 92 -5.11 5.61 7.76
C ASN A 92 -5.93 5.56 9.07
N ASP A 93 -5.25 5.33 10.19
CA ASP A 93 -5.79 5.13 11.54
C ASP A 93 -5.89 6.42 12.37
N GLY A 94 -5.38 7.55 11.85
CA GLY A 94 -5.59 8.89 12.43
C GLY A 94 -4.74 9.24 13.65
N TYR A 95 -3.68 8.46 13.92
CA TYR A 95 -2.73 8.66 15.01
C TYR A 95 -1.31 8.92 14.48
N ASP A 96 -1.15 10.00 13.69
CA ASP A 96 0.16 10.46 13.24
C ASP A 96 1.12 10.70 14.44
N ASN A 97 2.38 10.30 14.28
CA ASN A 97 3.51 10.57 15.18
C ASN A 97 4.66 11.23 14.41
#